data_AF-A0A1C3ESW9-F1
#
_entry.id   AF-A0A1C3ESW9-F1
#
_cell.length_a   1.000
_cell.length_b   1.000
_cell.length_c   1.000
_cell.angle_alpha   90.00
_cell.angle_beta   90.00
_cell.angle_gamma   90.00
#
_symmetry.space_group_name_H-M   'P 1'
#
loop_
_entity.id
_entity.type
_entity.pdbx_description
1 polymer ?
#
loop_
_entity_poly.entity_id
_entity_poly.type
_entity_poly.pdbx_seq_one_letter_code
_entity_poly.pdbx_strand_id
1 'polypeptide(L)'
;MMLFNDPAPSRPAASNKLPWLVAGIFLGMAISSFWPAEQVQARGTDRTDKFAITTATTGFQNPDTIFVLDFLTGRLVGALLNQQSAQFTNFYFRSIAADFGLDPAAKPQFVIMSGDGNLTTRGGPQISTGVVYIGEMTTGKVVAYRYPFQLAPKPLPPTTLQPFAFFSFRDVAPQE
;
A
#
# COMPACT_ATOMS: atom_id res chain seq x y z
N MET A 1 69.26 -13.14 60.45
CA MET A 1 67.94 -12.56 60.81
C MET A 1 67.82 -11.23 60.07
N MET A 2 66.61 -10.85 59.61
CA MET A 2 66.27 -9.75 58.69
C MET A 2 66.15 -10.24 57.24
N LEU A 3 64.98 -10.67 56.73
CA LEU A 3 63.60 -10.13 56.61
C LEU A 3 63.35 -9.94 55.10
N PHE A 4 62.77 -10.98 54.49
CA PHE A 4 62.22 -10.95 53.14
C PHE A 4 61.08 -9.92 53.11
N ASN A 5 61.22 -8.89 52.28
CA ASN A 5 60.18 -7.90 52.05
C ASN A 5 59.37 -8.32 50.82
N ASP A 6 58.31 -9.08 51.01
CA ASP A 6 57.37 -9.39 49.94
C ASP A 6 56.55 -8.13 49.60
N PRO A 7 56.56 -7.65 48.34
CA PRO A 7 55.69 -6.55 47.94
C PRO A 7 54.23 -7.03 47.93
N ALA A 8 53.35 -6.27 48.58
CA ALA A 8 51.92 -6.58 48.66
C ALA A 8 51.30 -6.77 47.26
N PRO A 9 50.35 -7.72 47.09
CA PRO A 9 49.71 -7.97 45.81
C PRO A 9 48.95 -6.72 45.33
N SER A 10 49.34 -6.19 44.17
CA SER A 10 48.64 -5.09 43.52
C SER A 10 47.20 -5.52 43.19
N ARG A 11 46.20 -4.82 43.74
CA ARG A 11 44.79 -5.07 43.44
C ARG A 11 44.58 -5.02 41.91
N PRO A 12 43.91 -5.99 41.29
CA PRO A 12 43.63 -5.92 39.85
C PRO A 12 42.82 -4.64 39.59
N ALA A 13 43.32 -3.80 38.67
CA ALA A 13 42.64 -2.59 38.27
C ALA A 13 41.20 -2.95 37.86
N ALA A 14 40.21 -2.33 38.50
CA ALA A 14 38.81 -2.54 38.15
C ALA A 14 38.65 -2.26 36.65
N SER A 15 38.28 -3.27 35.87
CA SER A 15 38.07 -3.15 34.43
C SER A 15 36.98 -2.11 34.20
N ASN A 16 37.38 -0.93 33.73
CA ASN A 16 36.45 0.16 33.46
C ASN A 16 35.72 -0.15 32.14
N LYS A 17 34.57 -0.81 32.25
CA LYS A 17 33.73 -1.20 31.09
C LYS A 17 32.89 -0.04 30.53
N LEU A 18 32.87 1.09 31.22
CA LEU A 18 32.13 2.29 30.86
C LEU A 18 32.46 2.84 29.44
N PRO A 19 33.73 2.98 29.01
CA PRO A 19 34.05 3.42 27.64
C PRO A 19 33.50 2.50 26.55
N TRP A 20 33.46 1.18 26.77
CA TRP A 20 32.86 0.23 25.84
C TRP A 20 31.35 0.41 25.70
N LEU A 21 30.67 0.70 26.80
CA LEU A 21 29.24 1.04 26.80
C LEU A 21 28.98 2.33 26.02
N VAL A 22 29.77 3.37 26.27
CA VAL A 22 29.63 4.66 25.58
C VAL A 22 29.87 4.49 24.07
N ALA A 23 30.92 3.78 23.67
CA ALA A 23 31.21 3.49 22.27
C ALA A 23 30.06 2.72 21.59
N GLY A 24 29.49 1.71 22.29
CA GLY A 24 28.35 0.95 21.80
C GLY A 24 27.09 1.80 21.60
N ILE A 25 26.82 2.75 22.50
CA ILE A 25 25.69 3.69 22.40
C ILE A 25 25.84 4.60 21.18
N PHE A 26 27.01 5.20 20.98
CA PHE A 26 27.25 6.06 19.81
C PHE A 26 27.18 5.29 18.50
N LEU A 27 27.72 4.07 18.46
CA LEU A 27 27.64 3.21 17.29
C LEU A 27 26.18 2.81 16.98
N GLY A 28 25.39 2.46 18.00
CA GLY A 28 23.97 2.14 17.85
C GLY A 28 23.14 3.32 17.32
N MET A 29 23.39 4.53 17.83
CA MET A 29 22.73 5.75 17.34
C MET A 29 23.10 6.09 15.89
N ALA A 30 24.37 5.91 15.52
CA ALA A 30 24.83 6.11 14.16
C ALA A 30 24.14 5.14 13.19
N ILE A 31 24.08 3.84 13.53
CA ILE A 31 23.42 2.82 12.70
C ILE A 31 21.91 3.09 12.57
N SER A 32 21.25 3.48 13.67
CA SER A 32 19.82 3.82 13.67
C SER A 32 19.48 4.96 12.71
N SER A 33 20.37 5.94 12.57
CA SER A 33 20.17 7.09 11.70
C SER A 33 20.24 6.74 10.21
N PHE A 34 20.92 5.66 9.85
CA PHE A 34 20.95 5.13 8.47
C PHE A 34 19.87 4.07 8.23
N TRP A 35 19.05 3.74 9.23
CA TRP A 35 18.00 2.74 9.07
C TRP A 35 16.81 3.33 8.32
N PRO A 36 16.38 2.74 7.19
CA PRO A 36 15.21 3.22 6.47
C PRO A 36 13.98 3.09 7.36
N ALA A 37 13.36 4.22 7.70
CA ALA A 37 12.05 4.22 8.34
C ALA A 37 11.00 3.89 7.27
N GLU A 38 10.45 2.68 7.33
CA GLU A 38 9.31 2.32 6.51
C GLU A 38 8.08 3.07 7.01
N GLN A 39 7.45 3.85 6.13
CA GLN A 39 6.20 4.50 6.46
C GLN A 39 5.09 3.45 6.43
N VAL A 40 4.54 3.09 7.59
CA VAL A 40 3.33 2.27 7.68
C VAL A 40 2.16 3.11 7.16
N GLN A 41 1.75 2.83 5.92
CA GLN A 41 0.58 3.46 5.31
C GLN A 41 -0.66 2.62 5.68
N ALA A 42 -1.55 3.16 6.50
CA ALA A 42 -2.82 2.51 6.80
C ALA A 42 -3.79 2.73 5.63
N ARG A 43 -4.04 1.69 4.84
CA ARG A 43 -5.08 1.73 3.80
C ARG A 43 -6.43 1.44 4.41
N GLY A 44 -7.34 2.40 4.27
CA GLY A 44 -8.72 2.27 4.72
C GLY A 44 -9.62 1.73 3.61
N THR A 45 -10.47 0.77 3.97
CA THR A 45 -11.69 0.44 3.23
C THR A 45 -12.86 0.55 4.19
N ASP A 46 -13.91 1.25 3.78
CA ASP A 46 -15.16 1.36 4.54
C ASP A 46 -16.35 1.09 3.61
N ARG A 47 -17.45 0.60 4.16
CA ARG A 47 -18.63 0.22 3.38
C ARG A 47 -19.94 0.49 4.13
N THR A 48 -20.94 0.89 3.37
CA THR A 48 -22.35 0.92 3.75
C THR A 48 -23.12 -0.17 3.02
N ASP A 49 -24.45 -0.12 3.09
CA ASP A 49 -25.36 -0.99 2.35
C ASP A 49 -25.40 -0.71 0.84
N LYS A 50 -25.01 0.50 0.42
CA LYS A 50 -25.12 0.96 -0.98
C LYS A 50 -23.80 1.32 -1.61
N PHE A 51 -22.81 1.71 -0.82
CA PHE A 51 -21.54 2.20 -1.30
C PHE A 51 -20.39 1.57 -0.54
N ALA A 52 -19.25 1.45 -1.19
CA ALA A 52 -17.99 1.23 -0.51
C ALA A 52 -16.92 2.18 -1.01
N ILE A 53 -16.00 2.53 -0.13
CA ILE A 53 -14.88 3.42 -0.39
C ILE A 53 -13.59 2.70 -0.03
N THR A 54 -12.56 2.88 -0.86
CA THR A 54 -11.21 2.38 -0.57
C THR A 54 -10.16 3.39 -0.98
N THR A 55 -9.04 3.38 -0.26
CA THR A 55 -7.83 4.17 -0.56
C THR A 55 -6.80 3.27 -1.21
N ALA A 56 -6.19 3.68 -2.32
CA ALA A 56 -5.18 2.91 -3.04
C ALA A 56 -3.95 3.77 -3.30
N THR A 57 -2.75 3.20 -3.08
CA THR A 57 -1.51 3.97 -3.23
C THR A 57 -1.22 4.30 -4.68
N THR A 58 -0.82 5.54 -4.95
CA THR A 58 -0.38 5.96 -6.27
C THR A 58 1.08 5.56 -6.51
N GLY A 59 1.87 5.42 -5.45
CA GLY A 59 3.31 5.18 -5.51
C GLY A 59 4.02 5.78 -4.30
N PHE A 60 5.31 5.48 -4.17
CA PHE A 60 6.14 6.04 -3.10
C PHE A 60 6.08 7.58 -3.09
N GLN A 61 5.87 8.16 -1.90
CA GLN A 61 5.70 9.60 -1.66
C GLN A 61 4.54 10.30 -2.39
N ASN A 62 3.68 9.55 -3.07
CA ASN A 62 2.49 10.10 -3.71
C ASN A 62 1.27 9.94 -2.82
N PRO A 63 0.30 10.87 -2.89
CA PRO A 63 -0.93 10.76 -2.11
C PRO A 63 -1.78 9.58 -2.61
N ASP A 64 -2.64 9.08 -1.72
CA ASP A 64 -3.58 8.02 -2.07
C ASP A 64 -4.64 8.49 -3.05
N THR A 65 -5.03 7.57 -3.92
CA THR A 65 -6.20 7.68 -4.76
C THR A 65 -7.40 7.09 -4.01
N ILE A 66 -8.54 7.77 -4.07
CA ILE A 66 -9.78 7.31 -3.46
C ILE A 66 -10.67 6.71 -4.54
N PHE A 67 -11.30 5.57 -4.24
CA PHE A 67 -12.29 4.93 -5.11
C PHE A 67 -13.59 4.72 -4.35
N VAL A 68 -14.71 4.98 -5.02
CA VAL A 68 -16.06 4.76 -4.52
C VAL A 68 -16.81 3.86 -5.49
N LEU A 69 -17.32 2.75 -4.97
CA LEU A 69 -18.14 1.79 -5.70
C LEU A 69 -19.60 1.92 -5.27
N ASP A 70 -20.47 2.12 -6.25
CA ASP A 70 -21.93 2.06 -6.10
C ASP A 70 -22.40 0.62 -6.33
N PHE A 71 -22.98 0.00 -5.30
CA PHE A 71 -23.45 -1.38 -5.36
C PHE A 71 -24.71 -1.57 -6.18
N LEU A 72 -25.55 -0.53 -6.31
CA LEU A 72 -26.79 -0.60 -7.06
C LEU A 72 -26.53 -0.60 -8.57
N THR A 73 -25.64 0.29 -9.02
CA THR A 73 -25.36 0.46 -10.45
C THR A 73 -24.12 -0.29 -10.92
N GLY A 74 -23.27 -0.75 -10.00
CA GLY A 74 -21.95 -1.27 -10.31
C GLY A 74 -21.03 -0.20 -10.89
N ARG A 75 -21.32 1.09 -10.66
CA ARG A 75 -20.47 2.19 -11.13
C ARG A 75 -19.35 2.44 -10.13
N LEU A 76 -18.12 2.39 -10.62
CA LEU A 76 -16.94 2.80 -9.88
C LEU A 76 -16.51 4.19 -10.35
N VAL A 77 -16.23 5.07 -9.39
CA VAL A 77 -15.57 6.35 -9.62
C VAL A 77 -14.36 6.48 -8.72
N GLY A 78 -13.37 7.28 -9.11
CA GLY A 78 -12.22 7.55 -8.26
C GLY A 78 -11.56 8.88 -8.56
N ALA A 79 -10.74 9.34 -7.62
CA ALA A 79 -9.99 10.58 -7.76
C ALA A 79 -8.65 10.54 -7.02
N LEU A 80 -7.61 11.09 -7.65
CA LEU A 80 -6.30 11.30 -7.05
C LEU A 80 -6.19 12.72 -6.49
N LEU A 81 -5.87 12.83 -5.20
CA LEU A 81 -5.51 14.09 -4.57
C LEU A 81 -4.14 14.55 -5.09
N ASN A 82 -3.96 15.82 -5.39
CA ASN A 82 -2.64 16.39 -5.68
C ASN A 82 -2.09 17.11 -4.44
N GLN A 83 -0.89 16.73 -4.00
CA GLN A 83 -0.26 17.30 -2.80
C GLN A 83 0.08 18.79 -2.94
N GLN A 84 0.40 19.26 -4.15
CA GLN A 84 0.82 20.64 -4.39
C GLN A 84 -0.38 21.59 -4.46
N SER A 85 -1.45 21.18 -5.13
CA SER A 85 -2.64 22.03 -5.30
C SER A 85 -3.74 21.78 -4.26
N ALA A 86 -3.61 20.75 -3.43
CA ALA A 86 -4.64 20.30 -2.48
C ALA A 86 -6.01 20.05 -3.13
N GLN A 87 -6.03 19.65 -4.40
CA GLN A 87 -7.24 19.40 -5.20
C GLN A 87 -7.21 18.02 -5.84
N PHE A 88 -8.38 17.48 -6.17
CA PHE A 88 -8.47 16.29 -7.00
C PHE A 88 -8.15 16.61 -8.45
N THR A 89 -7.24 15.84 -9.05
CA THR A 89 -6.69 16.15 -10.38
C THR A 89 -6.87 15.04 -11.39
N ASN A 90 -6.74 13.77 -11.00
CA ASN A 90 -6.98 12.64 -11.89
C ASN A 90 -8.31 12.02 -11.50
N PHE A 91 -9.21 11.82 -12.46
CA PHE A 91 -10.52 11.25 -12.24
C PHE A 91 -10.67 9.95 -13.00
N TYR A 92 -11.32 8.97 -12.38
CA TYR A 92 -11.49 7.62 -12.92
C TYR A 92 -12.96 7.24 -12.93
N PHE A 93 -13.37 6.47 -13.95
CA PHE A 93 -14.69 5.84 -14.00
C PHE A 93 -14.63 4.44 -14.63
N ARG A 94 -15.51 3.54 -14.18
CA ARG A 94 -15.69 2.21 -14.79
C ARG A 94 -17.07 1.64 -14.45
N SER A 95 -17.66 0.90 -15.39
CA SER A 95 -18.82 0.05 -15.10
C SER A 95 -18.34 -1.36 -14.75
N ILE A 96 -18.38 -1.68 -13.47
CA ILE A 96 -18.03 -3.01 -12.95
C ILE A 96 -19.08 -4.01 -13.38
N ALA A 97 -20.37 -3.63 -13.38
CA ALA A 97 -21.41 -4.54 -13.84
C ALA A 97 -21.17 -5.03 -15.28
N ALA A 98 -20.69 -4.13 -16.16
CA ALA A 98 -20.32 -4.48 -17.53
C ALA A 98 -19.10 -5.40 -17.59
N ASP A 99 -18.06 -5.14 -16.79
CA ASP A 99 -16.82 -5.95 -16.76
C ASP A 99 -17.06 -7.39 -16.31
N PHE A 100 -18.07 -7.59 -15.47
CA PHE A 100 -18.44 -8.91 -14.94
C PHE A 100 -19.43 -9.65 -15.85
N GLY A 101 -19.99 -8.98 -16.85
CA GLY A 101 -21.02 -9.50 -17.75
C GLY A 101 -22.31 -9.80 -17.01
N LEU A 102 -22.71 -8.94 -16.07
CA LEU A 102 -23.90 -9.14 -15.27
C LEU A 102 -25.17 -8.84 -16.07
N ASP A 103 -26.20 -9.64 -15.83
CA ASP A 103 -27.55 -9.34 -16.28
C ASP A 103 -28.03 -8.05 -15.61
N PRO A 104 -28.56 -7.05 -16.35
CA PRO A 104 -29.16 -5.85 -15.77
C PRO A 104 -30.27 -6.11 -14.73
N ALA A 105 -30.92 -7.28 -14.77
CA ALA A 105 -31.93 -7.68 -13.80
C ALA A 105 -31.35 -8.36 -12.55
N ALA A 106 -30.06 -8.73 -12.57
CA ALA A 106 -29.41 -9.36 -11.43
C ALA A 106 -29.20 -8.37 -10.28
N LYS A 107 -29.18 -8.89 -9.05
CA LYS A 107 -28.83 -8.13 -7.84
C LYS A 107 -27.44 -8.54 -7.36
N PRO A 108 -26.36 -8.04 -7.98
CA PRO A 108 -25.01 -8.43 -7.60
C PRO A 108 -24.64 -8.01 -6.18
N GLN A 109 -23.66 -8.70 -5.63
CA GLN A 109 -23.09 -8.39 -4.33
C GLN A 109 -21.62 -8.05 -4.52
N PHE A 110 -21.29 -6.77 -4.48
CA PHE A 110 -19.93 -6.32 -4.74
C PHE A 110 -19.11 -6.18 -3.45
N VAL A 111 -17.81 -6.44 -3.57
CA VAL A 111 -16.79 -6.09 -2.59
C VAL A 111 -15.67 -5.33 -3.29
N ILE A 112 -15.05 -4.40 -2.58
CA ILE A 112 -13.92 -3.62 -3.09
C ILE A 112 -12.82 -3.60 -2.03
N MET A 113 -11.57 -3.68 -2.49
CA MET A 113 -10.39 -3.57 -1.64
C MET A 113 -9.23 -3.06 -2.48
N SER A 114 -8.29 -2.34 -1.87
CA SER A 114 -7.04 -1.96 -2.51
C SER A 114 -5.87 -2.84 -2.05
N GLY A 115 -4.83 -2.90 -2.86
CA GLY A 115 -3.57 -3.53 -2.50
C GLY A 115 -2.43 -3.06 -3.39
N ASP A 116 -1.28 -3.72 -3.29
CA ASP A 116 -0.13 -3.45 -4.14
C ASP A 116 -0.04 -4.47 -5.27
N GLY A 117 0.12 -3.96 -6.49
CA GLY A 117 0.34 -4.78 -7.69
C GLY A 117 1.74 -4.63 -8.28
N ASN A 118 2.45 -3.54 -7.94
CA ASN A 118 3.80 -3.19 -8.43
C ASN A 118 4.02 -3.53 -9.92
N LEU A 119 3.11 -3.01 -10.75
CA LEU A 119 3.06 -3.35 -12.16
C LEU A 119 4.20 -2.65 -12.92
N THR A 120 4.98 -3.43 -13.66
CA THR A 120 6.03 -2.86 -14.53
C THR A 120 5.39 -2.10 -15.69
N THR A 121 5.72 -0.82 -15.84
CA THR A 121 5.30 -0.02 -16.99
C THR A 121 6.41 0.00 -18.04
N ARG A 122 6.11 -0.33 -19.30
CA ARG A 122 7.04 -0.18 -20.43
C ARG A 122 6.48 0.84 -21.42
N GLY A 123 6.83 2.11 -21.22
CA GLY A 123 6.34 3.24 -22.03
C GLY A 123 4.88 3.61 -21.72
N GLY A 124 4.53 4.88 -21.98
CA GLY A 124 3.20 5.43 -21.70
C GLY A 124 3.08 6.17 -20.37
N PRO A 125 1.86 6.60 -19.99
CA PRO A 125 1.61 7.29 -18.73
C PRO A 125 2.02 6.44 -17.53
N GLN A 126 2.50 7.10 -16.47
CA GLN A 126 2.91 6.42 -15.24
C GLN A 126 1.72 5.66 -14.65
N ILE A 127 1.91 4.39 -14.33
CA ILE A 127 0.90 3.54 -13.70
C ILE A 127 1.14 3.51 -12.19
N SER A 128 0.05 3.49 -11.42
CA SER A 128 0.10 3.33 -9.98
C SER A 128 0.76 2.01 -9.56
N THR A 129 1.48 2.02 -8.44
CA THR A 129 1.94 0.77 -7.80
C THR A 129 0.80 0.05 -7.09
N GLY A 130 -0.20 0.82 -6.63
CA GLY A 130 -1.44 0.30 -6.06
C GLY A 130 -2.42 -0.16 -7.13
N VAL A 131 -3.27 -1.10 -6.72
CA VAL A 131 -4.33 -1.68 -7.53
C VAL A 131 -5.63 -1.73 -6.72
N VAL A 132 -6.75 -1.76 -7.44
CA VAL A 132 -8.09 -1.93 -6.85
C VAL A 132 -8.60 -3.29 -7.28
N TYR A 133 -8.94 -4.13 -6.31
CA TYR A 133 -9.60 -5.40 -6.51
C TYR A 133 -11.09 -5.22 -6.28
N ILE A 134 -11.90 -5.70 -7.22
CA ILE A 134 -13.35 -5.74 -7.06
C ILE A 134 -13.79 -7.16 -7.30
N GLY A 135 -14.59 -7.67 -6.38
CA GLY A 135 -15.20 -8.98 -6.49
C GLY A 135 -16.71 -8.86 -6.59
N GLU A 136 -17.32 -9.79 -7.33
CA GLU A 136 -18.76 -9.98 -7.34
C GLU A 136 -19.05 -11.36 -6.74
N MET A 137 -19.68 -11.35 -5.56
CA MET A 137 -19.78 -12.51 -4.69
C MET A 137 -20.81 -13.54 -5.18
N THR A 138 -21.76 -13.13 -6.04
CA THR A 138 -22.83 -14.01 -6.56
C THR A 138 -22.36 -14.87 -7.72
N THR A 139 -21.43 -14.40 -8.53
CA THR A 139 -20.79 -15.11 -9.65
C THR A 139 -19.44 -15.70 -9.26
N GLY A 140 -18.80 -15.15 -8.22
CA GLY A 140 -17.51 -15.61 -7.75
C GLY A 140 -16.32 -15.07 -8.54
N LYS A 141 -16.54 -14.05 -9.39
CA LYS A 141 -15.49 -13.42 -10.18
C LYS A 141 -14.82 -12.31 -9.38
N VAL A 142 -13.55 -12.05 -9.71
CA VAL A 142 -12.76 -10.93 -9.18
C VAL A 142 -11.94 -10.34 -10.31
N VAL A 143 -11.86 -9.02 -10.36
CA VAL A 143 -11.09 -8.26 -11.34
C VAL A 143 -10.15 -7.31 -10.62
N ALA A 144 -8.90 -7.29 -11.06
CA ALA A 144 -7.91 -6.33 -10.62
C ALA A 144 -7.79 -5.19 -11.63
N TYR A 145 -7.79 -3.97 -11.09
CA TYR A 145 -7.74 -2.74 -11.85
C TYR A 145 -6.52 -1.92 -11.51
N ARG A 146 -5.93 -1.31 -12.53
CA ARG A 146 -4.85 -0.33 -12.42
C ARG A 146 -5.31 1.03 -12.93
N TYR A 147 -4.66 2.09 -12.45
CA TYR A 147 -4.96 3.45 -12.87
C TYR A 147 -3.68 4.17 -13.31
N PRO A 148 -3.68 4.79 -14.50
CA PRO A 148 -2.62 5.72 -14.87
C PRO A 148 -2.79 7.01 -14.08
N PHE A 149 -1.70 7.69 -13.77
CA PHE A 149 -1.78 9.00 -13.14
C PHE A 149 -0.77 9.97 -13.76
N GLN A 150 -1.07 11.26 -13.61
CA GLN A 150 -0.17 12.35 -13.96
C GLN A 150 -0.19 13.38 -12.83
N LEU A 151 0.98 13.82 -12.41
CA LEU A 151 1.13 14.90 -11.44
C LEU A 151 0.96 16.25 -12.15
N ALA A 152 -0.28 16.64 -12.38
CA ALA A 152 -0.64 17.92 -12.96
C ALA A 152 -1.31 18.82 -11.91
N PRO A 153 -1.04 20.14 -11.88
CA PRO A 153 -1.65 21.05 -10.91
C PRO A 153 -3.15 21.32 -11.19
N LYS A 154 -3.61 21.02 -12.40
CA LYS A 154 -5.00 21.22 -12.84
C LYS A 154 -5.75 19.89 -12.96
N PRO A 155 -7.09 19.89 -12.78
CA PRO A 155 -7.94 18.77 -13.15
C PRO A 155 -7.72 18.30 -14.58
N LEU A 156 -7.52 17.00 -14.72
CA LEU A 156 -7.40 16.29 -15.98
C LEU A 156 -8.75 15.71 -16.40
N PRO A 157 -8.97 15.47 -17.71
CA PRO A 157 -10.16 14.78 -18.17
C PRO A 157 -10.32 13.41 -17.50
N PRO A 158 -11.55 12.98 -17.15
CA PRO A 158 -11.79 11.65 -16.60
C PRO A 158 -11.29 10.55 -17.53
N THR A 159 -10.62 9.56 -16.95
CA THR A 159 -10.08 8.40 -17.66
C THR A 159 -10.78 7.12 -17.21
N THR A 160 -10.82 6.12 -18.09
CA THR A 160 -11.41 4.83 -17.75
C THR A 160 -10.42 3.98 -16.98
N LEU A 161 -10.87 3.39 -15.88
CA LEU A 161 -10.05 2.45 -15.11
C LEU A 161 -9.74 1.20 -15.95
N GLN A 162 -8.52 0.68 -15.84
CA GLN A 162 -8.04 -0.39 -16.71
C GLN A 162 -8.04 -1.74 -15.97
N PRO A 163 -8.89 -2.71 -16.35
CA PRO A 163 -8.75 -4.08 -15.85
C PRO A 163 -7.49 -4.71 -16.45
N PHE A 164 -6.78 -5.52 -15.67
CA PHE A 164 -5.57 -6.19 -16.16
C PHE A 164 -5.46 -7.66 -15.73
N ALA A 165 -6.22 -8.10 -14.73
CA ALA A 165 -6.25 -9.50 -14.30
C ALA A 165 -7.65 -9.90 -13.83
N PHE A 166 -8.01 -11.15 -14.07
CA PHE A 166 -9.31 -11.74 -13.78
C PHE A 166 -9.08 -13.11 -13.14
N PHE A 167 -9.86 -13.44 -12.11
CA PHE A 167 -9.95 -14.81 -11.61
C PHE A 167 -11.35 -15.12 -11.10
N SER A 168 -11.69 -16.40 -11.00
CA SER A 168 -12.93 -16.89 -10.40
C SER A 168 -12.56 -17.76 -9.20
N PHE A 169 -13.02 -17.42 -8.00
CA PHE A 169 -12.71 -18.20 -6.79
C PHE A 169 -13.58 -19.44 -6.63
N ARG A 170 -14.61 -19.61 -7.47
CA ARG A 170 -15.49 -20.79 -7.44
C ARG A 170 -14.99 -21.94 -8.30
N ASP A 171 -14.17 -21.61 -9.30
CA ASP A 171 -13.66 -22.58 -10.27
C ASP A 171 -12.25 -23.09 -9.90
N VAL A 172 -11.70 -22.69 -8.75
CA VAL A 172 -10.39 -23.14 -8.28
C VAL A 172 -10.54 -24.51 -7.61
N ALA A 173 -10.26 -25.58 -8.36
CA ALA A 173 -10.11 -26.93 -7.80
C ALA A 173 -8.73 -27.07 -7.11
N PRO A 174 -8.63 -27.80 -5.98
CA PRO A 174 -7.34 -28.18 -5.43
C PRO A 174 -6.54 -29.00 -6.44
N GLN A 175 -5.27 -28.66 -6.65
CA GLN A 175 -4.36 -29.58 -7.34
C GLN A 175 -3.95 -30.64 -6.31
N GLU A 176 -4.47 -31.86 -6.50
CA GLU A 176 -4.00 -33.06 -5.77
C GLU A 176 -2.60 -33.48 -6.22
#